data_AF-A0A4Y3M4N0-F1
#
_entry.id   AF-A0A4Y3M4N0-F1
#
_cell.length_a   1.000
_cell.length_b   1.000
_cell.length_c   1.000
_cell.angle_alpha   90.00
_cell.angle_beta   90.00
_cell.angle_gamma   90.00
#
_symmetry.space_group_name_H-M   'P 1'
#
loop_
_entity.id
_entity.type
_entity.pdbx_description
1 polymer ?
#
loop_
_entity_poly.entity_id
_entity_poly.type
_entity_poly.pdbx_seq_one_letter_code
_entity_poly.pdbx_strand_id
1 'polypeptide(L)'
;MNIMKNTLRTLLVPGLFCLASCGGGEPSKAEVKKLLIENGIQQAFLFQNPTQQQRDQAIATLEKKIDLQSVACKPVEGFKKVWDCTVNYMLNDAPQSDKMRFHRQNDDHLAVAEVPAGTGE
;
A
#
# COMPACT_ATOMS: atom_id res chain seq x y z
N MET A 1 -43.66 -27.81 -45.52
CA MET A 1 -43.00 -26.50 -45.31
C MET A 1 -41.85 -26.67 -44.33
N ASN A 2 -40.65 -26.57 -44.89
CA ASN A 2 -39.28 -26.43 -44.37
C ASN A 2 -38.85 -26.99 -42.99
N ILE A 3 -37.96 -27.98 -43.11
CA ILE A 3 -37.00 -28.51 -42.14
C ILE A 3 -35.71 -27.66 -42.16
N MET A 4 -35.12 -27.46 -40.98
CA MET A 4 -33.74 -27.09 -40.62
C MET A 4 -32.88 -26.24 -41.59
N LYS A 5 -32.38 -25.09 -41.10
CA LYS A 5 -31.03 -24.57 -41.42
C LYS A 5 -30.40 -23.80 -40.24
N ASN A 6 -29.14 -24.16 -39.96
CA ASN A 6 -28.04 -23.34 -39.44
C ASN A 6 -27.90 -22.98 -37.94
N THR A 7 -27.31 -23.92 -37.22
CA THR A 7 -25.94 -23.83 -36.66
C THR A 7 -25.20 -22.48 -36.70
N LEU A 8 -24.67 -22.13 -35.52
CA LEU A 8 -23.48 -21.32 -35.22
C LEU A 8 -23.51 -19.81 -35.54
N ARG A 9 -23.63 -19.00 -34.49
CA ARG A 9 -22.86 -17.74 -34.36
C ARG A 9 -22.53 -17.48 -32.90
N THR A 10 -21.43 -18.08 -32.47
CA THR A 10 -20.60 -17.59 -31.37
C THR A 10 -20.06 -16.22 -31.75
N LEU A 11 -20.38 -15.18 -30.98
CA LEU A 11 -19.67 -13.89 -30.97
C LEU A 11 -19.71 -13.41 -29.51
N LEU A 12 -18.75 -13.85 -28.69
CA LEU A 12 -17.57 -13.06 -28.32
C LEU A 12 -17.93 -11.70 -27.68
N VAL A 13 -18.14 -11.75 -26.37
CA VAL A 13 -17.47 -10.93 -25.33
C VAL A 13 -17.32 -9.42 -25.63
N PRO A 14 -18.02 -8.54 -24.87
CA PRO A 14 -17.48 -7.25 -24.48
C PRO A 14 -16.99 -7.37 -23.03
N GLY A 15 -15.86 -8.07 -22.86
CA GLY A 15 -15.00 -7.98 -21.70
C GLY A 15 -14.19 -6.70 -21.84
N LEU A 16 -14.87 -5.56 -21.70
CA LEU A 16 -14.27 -4.22 -21.81
C LEU A 16 -14.71 -3.37 -20.62
N PHE A 17 -14.48 -3.87 -19.42
CA PHE A 17 -14.53 -3.07 -18.19
C PHE A 17 -13.34 -3.32 -17.25
N CYS A 18 -12.23 -3.89 -17.74
CA CYS A 18 -10.96 -3.91 -17.01
C CYS A 18 -10.00 -2.82 -17.50
N LEU A 19 -10.48 -1.59 -17.62
CA LEU A 19 -9.59 -0.41 -17.79
C LEU A 19 -9.62 0.53 -16.57
N ALA A 20 -10.21 0.10 -15.45
CA ALA A 20 -10.14 0.80 -14.18
C ALA A 20 -9.06 0.18 -13.26
N SER A 21 -7.79 0.44 -13.57
CA SER A 21 -6.73 0.72 -12.58
C SER A 21 -5.33 0.78 -13.21
N CYS A 22 -5.14 1.64 -14.22
CA CYS A 22 -3.78 2.08 -14.62
C CYS A 22 -3.35 3.35 -13.85
N GLY A 23 -3.92 3.57 -12.67
CA GLY A 23 -3.42 4.51 -11.68
C GLY A 23 -3.48 3.77 -10.36
N GLY A 24 -2.33 3.37 -9.83
CA GLY A 24 -2.29 2.60 -8.59
C GLY A 24 -3.22 3.23 -7.54
N GLY A 25 -4.09 2.39 -6.99
CA GLY A 25 -5.21 2.83 -6.17
C GLY A 25 -4.78 3.34 -4.79
N GLU A 26 -5.78 3.61 -3.95
CA GLU A 26 -5.57 3.90 -2.53
C GLU A 26 -4.57 2.90 -1.88
N PRO A 27 -3.71 3.36 -0.96
CA PRO A 27 -2.82 2.48 -0.20
C PRO A 27 -3.60 1.35 0.49
N SER A 28 -3.23 0.10 0.20
CA SER A 28 -3.83 -1.04 0.90
C SER A 28 -3.23 -1.23 2.29
N LYS A 29 -3.99 -1.89 3.18
CA LYS A 29 -3.53 -2.27 4.52
C LYS A 29 -2.21 -3.08 4.48
N ALA A 30 -2.05 -3.95 3.49
CA ALA A 30 -0.85 -4.76 3.34
C ALA A 30 0.37 -3.91 2.93
N GLU A 31 0.20 -2.99 1.98
CA GLU A 31 1.27 -2.07 1.56
C GLU A 31 1.71 -1.16 2.71
N VAL A 32 0.75 -0.60 3.45
CA VAL A 32 1.04 0.25 4.62
C VAL A 32 1.76 -0.54 5.72
N LYS A 33 1.31 -1.77 6.03
CA LYS A 33 2.00 -2.62 7.03
C LYS A 33 3.46 -2.89 6.63
N LYS A 34 3.69 -3.20 5.34
CA LYS A 34 5.03 -3.44 4.82
C LYS A 34 5.93 -2.22 4.99
N LEU A 35 5.45 -1.02 4.62
CA LEU A 35 6.20 0.23 4.78
C LEU A 35 6.51 0.56 6.25
N LEU A 36 5.56 0.33 7.17
CA LEU A 36 5.81 0.51 8.61
C LEU A 36 6.94 -0.39 9.11
N ILE A 37 6.95 -1.66 8.68
CA ILE A 37 8.01 -2.60 9.04
C ILE A 37 9.35 -2.16 8.43
N GLU A 38 9.37 -1.83 7.14
CA GLU A 38 10.58 -1.38 6.45
C GLU A 38 11.19 -0.14 7.10
N ASN A 39 10.36 0.85 7.45
CA ASN A 39 10.80 2.03 8.21
C ASN A 39 11.33 1.66 9.60
N GLY A 40 10.65 0.76 10.32
CA GLY A 40 11.11 0.26 11.62
C GLY A 40 12.46 -0.45 11.54
N ILE A 41 12.70 -1.24 10.49
CA ILE A 41 13.99 -1.90 10.23
C ILE A 41 15.07 -0.87 9.92
N GLN A 42 14.78 0.10 9.04
CA GLN A 42 15.72 1.16 8.71
C GLN A 42 16.13 1.93 9.96
N GLN A 43 15.18 2.26 10.84
CA GLN A 43 15.44 2.92 12.11
C GLN A 43 16.25 2.06 13.07
N ALA A 44 15.92 0.77 13.21
CA ALA A 44 16.61 -0.14 14.12
C ALA A 44 18.09 -0.35 13.75
N PHE A 45 18.42 -0.23 12.47
CA PHE A 45 19.78 -0.40 11.97
C PHE A 45 20.40 0.89 11.42
N LEU A 46 19.94 2.06 11.87
CA LEU A 46 20.59 3.32 11.53
C LEU A 46 22.08 3.23 11.85
N PHE A 47 22.91 3.49 10.84
CA PHE A 47 24.38 3.43 10.90
C PHE A 47 24.99 2.05 11.16
N GLN A 48 24.20 0.98 11.05
CA GLN A 48 24.68 -0.41 11.16
C GLN A 48 24.48 -1.14 9.83
N ASN A 49 25.38 -2.09 9.55
CA ASN A 49 25.25 -3.01 8.41
C ASN A 49 24.85 -4.40 8.92
N PRO A 50 23.56 -4.66 9.16
CA PRO A 50 23.10 -5.94 9.67
C PRO A 50 23.31 -7.05 8.64
N THR A 51 23.56 -8.26 9.10
CA THR A 51 23.48 -9.46 8.25
C THR A 51 22.04 -9.68 7.77
N GLN A 52 21.86 -10.44 6.69
CA GLN A 52 20.52 -10.80 6.23
C GLN A 52 19.71 -11.52 7.32
N GLN A 53 20.35 -12.43 8.06
CA GLN A 53 19.72 -13.12 9.18
C GLN A 53 19.22 -12.15 10.28
N GLN A 54 20.00 -11.11 10.61
CA GLN A 54 19.57 -10.08 11.56
C GLN A 54 18.39 -9.27 11.04
N ARG A 55 18.37 -8.94 9.74
CA ARG A 55 17.23 -8.25 9.11
C ARG A 55 15.98 -9.11 9.13
N ASP A 56 16.07 -10.38 8.74
CA ASP A 56 14.94 -11.31 8.70
C ASP A 56 14.33 -11.52 10.10
N GLN A 57 15.18 -11.66 11.13
CA GLN A 57 14.74 -11.75 12.52
C GLN A 57 14.02 -10.48 12.98
N ALA A 58 14.52 -9.31 12.62
CA ALA A 58 13.89 -8.04 12.97
C ALA A 58 12.55 -7.86 12.23
N ILE A 59 12.45 -8.27 10.95
CA ILE A 59 11.19 -8.27 10.19
C ILE A 59 10.16 -9.16 10.88
N ALA A 60 10.52 -10.43 11.16
CA ALA A 60 9.63 -11.37 11.83
C ALA A 60 9.20 -10.89 13.23
N THR A 61 10.05 -10.13 13.91
CA THR A 61 9.72 -9.51 15.21
C THR A 61 8.70 -8.38 15.05
N LEU A 62 8.93 -7.47 14.09
CA LEU A 62 8.02 -6.35 13.83
C LEU A 62 6.67 -6.83 13.28
N GLU A 63 6.64 -7.86 12.45
CA GLU A 63 5.39 -8.45 11.93
C GLU A 63 4.46 -8.94 13.03
N LYS A 64 5.03 -9.48 14.12
CA LYS A 64 4.30 -9.96 15.31
C LYS A 64 3.90 -8.82 16.25
N LYS A 65 4.71 -7.77 16.33
CA LYS A 65 4.49 -6.65 17.26
C LYS A 65 3.55 -5.57 16.71
N ILE A 66 3.52 -5.39 15.40
CA ILE A 66 2.67 -4.41 14.72
C ILE A 66 1.40 -5.11 14.26
N ASP A 67 0.31 -4.82 14.97
CA ASP A 67 -1.03 -5.22 14.55
C ASP A 67 -1.79 -4.03 13.97
N LEU A 68 -1.76 -3.92 12.65
CA LEU A 68 -2.43 -2.85 11.93
C LEU A 68 -3.95 -3.04 12.06
N GLN A 69 -4.65 -2.08 12.68
CA GLN A 69 -6.10 -2.15 12.90
C GLN A 69 -6.84 -1.62 11.68
N SER A 70 -6.54 -0.39 11.27
CA SER A 70 -7.21 0.28 10.15
C SER A 70 -6.28 1.23 9.39
N VAL A 71 -6.56 1.42 8.12
CA VAL A 71 -5.97 2.46 7.27
C VAL A 71 -7.12 3.19 6.62
N ALA A 72 -7.19 4.50 6.80
CA ALA A 72 -8.21 5.35 6.19
C ALA A 72 -7.52 6.47 5.41
N CYS A 73 -7.64 6.46 4.08
CA CYS A 73 -6.96 7.42 3.22
C CYS A 73 -7.93 8.36 2.51
N LYS A 74 -7.44 9.55 2.22
CA LYS A 74 -8.11 10.54 1.37
C LYS A 74 -7.15 10.99 0.28
N PRO A 75 -7.57 11.06 -0.99
CA PRO A 75 -6.73 11.60 -2.05
C PRO A 75 -6.42 13.08 -1.75
N VAL A 76 -5.18 13.50 -2.02
CA VAL A 76 -4.78 14.90 -1.85
C VAL A 76 -5.20 15.70 -3.08
N GLU A 77 -6.00 16.74 -2.88
CA GLU A 77 -6.50 17.58 -3.96
C GLU A 77 -5.35 18.23 -4.75
N GLY A 78 -5.45 18.22 -6.08
CA GLY A 78 -4.42 18.76 -6.96
C GLY A 78 -3.21 17.84 -7.21
N PHE A 79 -3.09 16.71 -6.50
CA PHE A 79 -1.99 15.75 -6.68
C PHE A 79 -2.49 14.40 -7.16
N LYS A 80 -1.95 13.92 -8.29
CA LYS A 80 -2.20 12.56 -8.76
C LYS A 80 -1.38 11.59 -7.93
N LYS A 81 -1.99 10.45 -7.57
CA LYS A 81 -1.30 9.36 -6.86
C LYS A 81 -0.72 9.76 -5.49
N VAL A 82 -1.37 10.68 -4.76
CA VAL A 82 -0.99 11.08 -3.41
C VAL A 82 -2.20 10.97 -2.48
N TRP A 83 -2.00 10.41 -1.29
CA TRP A 83 -3.04 10.18 -0.29
C TRP A 83 -2.58 10.59 1.11
N ASP A 84 -3.45 11.29 1.83
CA ASP A 84 -3.32 11.50 3.27
C ASP A 84 -4.06 10.41 4.01
N CYS A 85 -3.35 9.62 4.80
CA CYS A 85 -3.88 8.48 5.51
C CYS A 85 -3.76 8.64 7.02
N THR A 86 -4.79 8.17 7.74
CA THR A 86 -4.72 7.89 9.17
C THR A 86 -4.52 6.40 9.36
N VAL A 87 -3.44 6.03 10.03
CA VAL A 87 -2.99 4.65 10.21
C VAL A 87 -3.10 4.32 11.70
N ASN A 88 -4.00 3.41 12.05
CA ASN A 88 -4.19 2.97 13.44
C ASN A 88 -3.65 1.55 13.60
N TYR A 89 -2.79 1.34 14.57
CA TYR A 89 -2.15 0.04 14.84
C TYR A 89 -1.88 -0.14 16.33
N MET A 90 -1.74 -1.39 16.76
CA MET A 90 -1.24 -1.72 18.09
C MET A 90 0.27 -1.97 18.00
N LEU A 91 1.03 -1.43 18.95
CA LEU A 91 2.45 -1.69 19.12
C LEU A 91 2.72 -2.01 20.59
N ASN A 92 3.19 -3.24 20.87
CA ASN A 92 3.38 -3.74 22.24
C ASN A 92 2.13 -3.51 23.12
N ASP A 93 0.96 -3.90 22.63
CA ASP A 93 -0.35 -3.76 23.29
C ASP A 93 -0.80 -2.31 23.58
N ALA A 94 -0.08 -1.31 23.07
CA ALA A 94 -0.46 0.09 23.14
C ALA A 94 -1.02 0.58 21.79
N PRO A 95 -2.20 1.24 21.76
CA PRO A 95 -2.75 1.80 20.54
C PRO A 95 -1.93 2.99 20.05
N GLN A 96 -1.65 3.02 18.75
CA GLN A 96 -0.97 4.09 18.02
C GLN A 96 -1.87 4.61 16.90
N SER A 97 -1.74 5.91 16.59
CA SER A 97 -2.46 6.55 15.50
C SER A 97 -1.55 7.58 14.83
N ASP A 98 -1.14 7.26 13.60
CA ASP A 98 -0.22 8.11 12.83
C ASP A 98 -0.92 8.69 11.61
N LYS A 99 -0.62 9.96 11.32
CA LYS A 99 -0.98 10.61 10.06
C LYS A 99 0.21 10.50 9.11
N MET A 100 -0.02 9.86 7.97
CA MET A 100 1.03 9.59 6.99
C MET A 100 0.53 10.00 5.60
N ARG A 101 1.38 10.70 4.85
CA ARG A 101 1.13 10.96 3.43
C ARG A 101 1.85 9.89 2.63
N PHE A 102 1.14 9.22 1.74
CA PHE A 102 1.71 8.26 0.81
C PHE A 102 1.62 8.79 -0.61
N HIS A 103 2.59 8.43 -1.44
CA HIS A 103 2.54 8.64 -2.87
C HIS A 103 2.90 7.37 -3.61
N ARG A 104 2.32 7.15 -4.79
CA ARG A 104 2.76 6.09 -5.69
C ARG A 104 3.71 6.65 -6.74
N GLN A 105 4.83 5.97 -6.89
CA GLN A 105 5.81 6.24 -7.92
C GLN A 105 5.30 5.78 -9.29
N ASN A 106 6.09 6.04 -10.34
CA ASN A 106 5.69 5.74 -11.72
C ASN A 106 5.61 4.23 -12.00
N ASP A 107 6.31 3.42 -11.23
CA ASP A 107 6.26 1.95 -11.21
C ASP A 107 5.14 1.39 -10.28
N ASP A 108 4.24 2.27 -9.83
CA ASP A 108 3.17 2.01 -8.86
C ASP A 108 3.64 1.58 -7.45
N HIS A 109 4.94 1.67 -7.17
CA HIS A 109 5.48 1.44 -5.84
C HIS A 109 5.01 2.52 -4.86
N LEU A 110 4.53 2.10 -3.69
CA LEU A 110 4.06 3.00 -2.65
C LEU A 110 5.25 3.48 -1.80
N ALA A 111 5.33 4.78 -1.54
CA ALA A 111 6.32 5.37 -0.65
C ALA A 111 5.66 6.36 0.32
N VAL A 112 6.25 6.51 1.50
CA VAL A 112 5.87 7.57 2.44
C VAL A 112 6.47 8.88 1.90
N ALA A 113 5.64 9.89 1.72
CA ALA A 113 6.16 11.23 1.45
C ALA A 113 6.84 11.72 2.74
N GLU A 114 8.09 12.16 2.63
CA GLU A 114 8.73 12.91 3.70
C GLU A 114 7.81 14.11 4.00
N VAL A 115 7.16 14.10 5.17
CA VAL A 115 6.62 15.34 5.70
C VAL A 115 7.87 16.21 5.84
N PRO A 116 7.99 17.36 5.15
CA PRO A 116 9.08 18.26 5.45
C PRO A 116 8.98 18.50 6.96
N ALA A 117 10.02 18.09 7.69
CA ALA A 117 10.14 18.40 9.10
C ALA A 117 9.85 19.90 9.18
N GLY A 118 8.73 20.26 9.80
CA GLY A 118 8.30 21.64 9.84
C GLY A 118 9.51 22.45 10.27
N THR A 119 9.93 23.40 9.43
CA THR A 119 10.77 24.49 9.89
C THR A 119 9.93 25.20 10.92
N GLY A 120 10.07 24.77 12.17
CA GLY A 120 9.66 25.54 13.32
C GLY A 120 10.55 26.76 13.36
N GLU A 121 10.02 27.86 12.82
CA GLU A 121 10.29 29.23 13.23
C GLU A 121 8.98 30.01 13.15
#